data_AF-A0A7T8KCH6-F1
#
_entry.id   AF-A0A7T8KCH6-F1
#
_cell.length_a   1.000
_cell.length_b   1.000
_cell.length_c   1.000
_cell.angle_alpha   90.00
_cell.angle_beta   90.00
_cell.angle_gamma   90.00
#
_symmetry.space_group_name_H-M   'P 1'
#
loop_
_entity.id
_entity.type
_entity.pdbx_description
1 polymer ?
#
loop_
_entity_poly.entity_id
_entity_poly.type
_entity_poly.pdbx_seq_one_letter_code
_entity_poly.pdbx_strand_id
1 'polypeptide(L)'
;MKATTRAKVKGYIESLLKFETVLTAQIFLKIFEQTSSLAKYLQTSGMDLLTAHRLMMGTEDGLKKCVRDFSGVKKAADRFEERANGELLGKE
;
A
#
# COMPACT_ATOMS: atom_id res chain seq x y z
N MET A 1 -11.17 -24.61 20.18
CA MET A 1 -11.41 -23.23 19.69
C MET A 1 -12.92 -23.07 19.44
N LYS A 2 -13.61 -22.14 20.11
CA LYS A 2 -15.07 -21.97 19.98
C LYS A 2 -15.43 -21.70 18.51
N ALA A 3 -16.48 -22.33 17.99
CA ALA A 3 -16.90 -22.20 16.59
C ALA A 3 -17.06 -20.72 16.15
N THR A 4 -17.47 -19.86 17.08
CA THR A 4 -17.60 -18.41 16.89
C THR A 4 -16.26 -17.70 16.64
N THR A 5 -15.17 -18.14 17.25
CA THR A 5 -13.83 -17.59 17.00
C THR A 5 -13.35 -17.93 15.59
N ARG A 6 -13.62 -19.15 15.13
CA ARG A 6 -13.26 -19.60 13.77
C ARG A 6 -14.02 -18.82 12.69
N ALA A 7 -15.33 -18.61 12.90
CA ALA A 7 -16.15 -17.80 12.00
C ALA A 7 -15.66 -16.35 11.92
N LYS A 8 -15.29 -15.74 13.06
CA LYS A 8 -14.72 -14.38 13.09
C LYS A 8 -13.41 -14.27 12.32
N VAL A 9 -12.49 -15.23 12.51
CA VAL A 9 -11.20 -15.23 11.78
C VAL A 9 -11.43 -15.35 10.28
N LYS A 10 -12.32 -16.25 9.86
CA LYS A 10 -12.68 -16.40 8.44
C LYS A 10 -13.25 -15.09 7.87
N GLY A 11 -14.18 -14.45 8.58
CA GLY A 11 -14.75 -13.17 8.16
C GLY A 11 -13.71 -12.04 8.04
N TYR A 12 -12.71 -11.99 8.93
CA TYR A 12 -11.61 -11.03 8.80
C TYR A 12 -10.72 -11.31 7.59
N ILE A 13 -10.37 -12.57 7.35
CA ILE A 13 -9.57 -12.96 6.17
C ILE A 13 -10.33 -12.57 4.90
N GLU A 14 -11.60 -12.94 4.78
CA GLU A 14 -12.43 -12.58 3.63
C GLU A 14 -12.50 -11.06 3.43
N SER A 15 -12.70 -10.29 4.50
CA SER A 15 -12.75 -8.83 4.40
C SER A 15 -11.41 -8.19 4.00
N LEU A 16 -10.28 -8.73 4.46
CA LEU A 16 -8.94 -8.24 4.12
C LEU A 16 -8.52 -8.63 2.70
N LEU A 17 -9.00 -9.77 2.21
CA LEU A 17 -8.72 -10.27 0.86
C LEU A 17 -9.67 -9.72 -0.20
N LYS A 18 -10.73 -8.98 0.16
CA LYS A 18 -11.54 -8.27 -0.82
C LYS A 18 -10.64 -7.42 -1.71
N PHE A 19 -10.84 -7.53 -3.01
CA PHE A 19 -10.02 -6.82 -4.00
C PHE A 19 -10.01 -5.30 -3.77
N GLU A 20 -11.15 -4.70 -3.37
CA GLU A 20 -11.23 -3.28 -3.03
C GLU A 20 -10.30 -2.89 -1.87
N THR A 21 -10.20 -3.74 -0.84
CA THR A 21 -9.32 -3.55 0.32
C THR A 21 -7.86 -3.64 -0.10
N VAL A 22 -7.51 -4.68 -0.87
CA VAL A 22 -6.16 -4.90 -1.38
C VAL A 22 -5.74 -3.75 -2.29
N LEU A 23 -6.59 -3.35 -3.23
CA LEU A 23 -6.33 -2.26 -4.15
C LEU A 23 -6.11 -0.94 -3.41
N THR A 24 -6.96 -0.64 -2.43
CA THR A 24 -6.81 0.55 -1.58
C THR A 24 -5.47 0.53 -0.84
N ALA A 25 -5.09 -0.61 -0.25
CA ALA A 25 -3.81 -0.76 0.42
C ALA A 25 -2.61 -0.54 -0.53
N GLN A 26 -2.69 -1.05 -1.76
CA GLN A 26 -1.65 -0.84 -2.78
C GLN A 26 -1.53 0.64 -3.21
N ILE A 27 -2.65 1.37 -3.28
CA ILE A 27 -2.63 2.82 -3.54
C ILE A 27 -1.89 3.55 -2.43
N PHE A 28 -2.22 3.29 -1.16
CA PHE A 28 -1.52 3.90 -0.02
C PHE A 28 -0.04 3.53 0.01
N LEU A 29 0.31 2.29 -0.30
CA LEU A 29 1.70 1.85 -0.37
C LEU A 29 2.48 2.69 -1.40
N LYS A 30 1.92 2.92 -2.59
CA LYS A 30 2.55 3.78 -3.61
C LYS A 30 2.71 5.23 -3.16
N ILE A 31 1.73 5.78 -2.46
CA ILE A 31 1.84 7.13 -1.89
C ILE A 31 2.97 7.19 -0.85
N PHE A 32 3.07 6.18 0.02
CA PHE A 32 4.10 6.14 1.05
C PHE A 32 5.49 5.89 0.50
N GLU A 33 5.65 5.12 -0.58
CA GLU A 33 6.94 4.98 -1.28
C GLU A 33 7.52 6.34 -1.71
N GLN A 34 6.67 7.29 -2.12
CA GLN A 34 7.10 8.62 -2.55
C GLN A 34 7.25 9.62 -1.39
N THR A 35 6.41 9.52 -0.35
CA THR A 35 6.31 10.52 0.71
C THR A 35 7.13 10.21 1.95
N SER A 36 7.50 8.94 2.20
CA SER A 36 8.15 8.52 3.45
C SER A 36 9.53 9.14 3.66
N SER A 37 10.35 9.23 2.60
CA SER A 37 11.69 9.82 2.68
C SER A 37 11.63 11.32 2.94
N LEU A 38 10.72 12.03 2.26
CA LEU A 38 10.47 13.45 2.47
C LEU A 38 9.95 13.71 3.89
N ALA A 39 8.97 12.95 4.36
CA ALA A 39 8.41 13.11 5.70
C ALA A 39 9.49 12.97 6.79
N LYS A 40 10.36 11.97 6.67
CA LYS A 40 11.51 11.79 7.58
C LYS A 40 12.49 12.97 7.51
N TYR A 41 12.79 13.45 6.31
CA TYR A 41 13.69 14.58 6.13
C TYR A 41 13.15 15.86 6.77
N LEU A 42 11.87 16.15 6.56
CA LEU A 42 11.21 17.33 7.14
C LEU A 42 11.13 17.30 8.67
N GLN A 43 11.17 16.11 9.28
CA GLN A 43 11.18 15.94 10.73
C GLN A 43 12.58 16.08 11.36
N THR A 44 13.64 16.23 10.54
CA THR A 44 15.02 16.32 11.04
C THR A 44 15.33 17.73 11.56
N SER A 45 15.93 17.82 12.75
CA SER A 45 16.43 19.09 13.30
C SER A 45 17.55 19.66 12.44
N GLY A 46 17.49 20.96 12.12
CA GLY A 46 18.49 21.61 11.26
C GLY A 46 18.34 21.27 9.77
N MET A 47 17.13 20.89 9.34
CA MET A 47 16.79 20.64 7.94
C MET A 47 17.11 21.85 7.04
N ASP A 48 17.78 21.58 5.92
CA ASP A 48 18.08 22.59 4.89
C ASP A 48 16.83 22.84 4.03
N LEU A 49 16.36 24.08 4.05
CA LEU A 49 15.10 24.47 3.40
C LEU A 49 15.15 24.29 1.89
N LEU A 50 16.29 24.56 1.25
CA LEU A 50 16.45 24.40 -0.20
C LEU A 50 16.38 22.92 -0.61
N THR A 51 17.04 22.05 0.16
CA THR A 51 16.97 20.61 -0.03
C THR A 51 15.56 20.08 0.22
N ALA A 52 14.89 20.54 1.27
CA ALA A 52 13.49 20.17 1.55
C ALA A 52 12.56 20.57 0.40
N HIS A 53 12.71 21.79 -0.13
CA HIS A 53 11.92 22.25 -1.28
C HIS A 53 12.19 21.37 -2.51
N ARG A 54 13.46 21.05 -2.81
CA ARG A 54 13.81 20.16 -3.93
C ARG A 54 13.18 18.76 -3.76
N LEU A 55 13.25 18.19 -2.55
CA LEU A 55 12.64 16.89 -2.26
C LEU A 55 11.11 16.95 -2.40
N MET A 56 10.48 18.04 -1.93
CA MET A 56 9.05 18.26 -2.08
C MET A 56 8.61 18.27 -3.54
N MET A 57 9.30 19.04 -4.40
CA MET A 57 9.02 19.08 -5.84
C MET A 57 9.21 17.70 -6.50
N GLY A 58 10.25 16.96 -6.08
CA GLY A 58 10.49 15.60 -6.57
C GLY A 58 9.38 14.62 -6.17
N THR A 59 8.94 14.66 -4.92
CA THR A 59 7.81 13.86 -4.43
C THR A 59 6.50 14.22 -5.14
N GLU A 60 6.25 15.51 -5.41
CA GLU A 60 5.07 15.96 -6.16
C GLU A 60 5.06 15.39 -7.59
N ASP A 61 6.18 15.46 -8.31
CA ASP A 61 6.31 14.88 -9.66
C ASP A 61 6.16 13.35 -9.64
N GLY A 62 6.74 12.68 -8.62
CA GLY A 62 6.57 11.25 -8.38
C GLY A 62 5.11 10.85 -8.19
N LEU A 63 4.37 11.59 -7.37
CA LEU A 63 2.94 11.34 -7.14
C LEU A 63 2.11 11.57 -8.42
N LYS A 64 2.40 12.61 -9.21
CA LYS A 64 1.75 12.85 -10.51
C LYS A 64 1.98 11.69 -11.48
N LYS A 65 3.16 11.06 -11.46
CA LYS A 65 3.45 9.86 -12.25
C LYS A 65 2.69 8.64 -11.72
N CYS A 66 2.59 8.46 -10.41
CA CYS A 66 1.80 7.37 -9.81
C CYS A 66 0.32 7.42 -10.20
N VAL A 67 -0.29 8.62 -10.27
CA VAL A 67 -1.67 8.78 -10.75
C VAL A 67 -1.83 8.28 -12.19
N ARG A 68 -0.81 8.44 -13.03
CA ARG A 68 -0.81 7.98 -14.42
C ARG A 68 -0.55 6.47 -14.56
N ASP A 69 0.05 5.84 -13.55
CA ASP A 69 0.31 4.39 -13.52
C ASP A 69 -0.65 3.63 -12.59
N PHE A 70 -1.95 3.79 -12.84
CA PHE A 70 -2.96 2.94 -12.19
C PHE A 70 -2.80 1.46 -12.61
N SER A 71 -2.25 1.21 -13.80
CA SER A 71 -2.01 -0.13 -14.33
C SER A 71 -1.06 -0.94 -13.46
N GLY A 72 0.02 -0.31 -12.97
CA GLY A 72 0.99 -0.91 -12.07
C GLY A 72 0.40 -1.24 -10.71
N VAL A 73 -0.44 -0.35 -10.17
CA VAL A 73 -1.17 -0.56 -8.92
C VAL A 73 -2.12 -1.76 -9.03
N LYS A 74 -2.93 -1.81 -10.09
CA LYS A 74 -3.83 -2.95 -10.32
C LYS A 74 -3.05 -4.26 -10.45
N LYS A 75 -1.98 -4.29 -11.24
CA LYS A 75 -1.13 -5.49 -11.39
C LYS A 75 -0.53 -5.95 -10.07
N ALA A 76 -0.18 -5.03 -9.16
CA ALA A 76 0.31 -5.38 -7.83
C ALA A 76 -0.80 -5.99 -6.95
N ALA A 77 -2.02 -5.46 -7.04
CA ALA A 77 -3.18 -6.02 -6.37
C ALA A 77 -3.54 -7.42 -6.91
N ASP A 78 -3.58 -7.59 -8.24
CA ASP A 78 -3.85 -8.87 -8.90
C ASP A 78 -2.83 -9.95 -8.45
N ARG A 79 -1.53 -9.62 -8.45
CA ARG A 79 -0.48 -10.55 -7.96
C ARG A 79 -0.62 -10.90 -6.49
N PHE A 80 -1.05 -9.94 -5.66
CA PHE A 80 -1.28 -10.20 -4.24
C PHE A 80 -2.45 -11.17 -4.07
N GLU A 81 -3.54 -10.96 -4.80
CA GLU A 81 -4.72 -11.83 -4.76
C GLU A 81 -4.39 -13.25 -5.24
N GLU A 82 -3.70 -13.40 -6.38
CA GLU A 82 -3.25 -14.71 -6.88
C GLU A 82 -2.43 -15.47 -5.83
N ARG A 83 -1.49 -14.78 -5.19
CA ARG A 83 -0.65 -15.36 -4.13
C ARG A 83 -1.47 -15.70 -2.89
N ALA A 84 -2.30 -14.78 -2.42
CA ALA A 84 -3.11 -14.97 -1.22
C ALA A 84 -4.10 -16.13 -1.39
N ASN A 85 -4.72 -16.25 -2.56
CA ASN A 85 -5.60 -17.37 -2.88
C ASN A 85 -4.82 -18.69 -2.92
N GLY A 86 -3.61 -18.69 -3.49
CA GLY A 86 -2.74 -19.88 -3.48
C GLY A 86 -2.30 -20.33 -2.08
N GLU A 87 -2.01 -19.39 -1.17
CA GLU A 87 -1.50 -19.69 0.18
C GLU A 87 -2.62 -19.92 1.22
N LEU A 88 -3.78 -19.26 1.07
CA LEU A 88 -4.84 -19.22 2.09
C LEU A 88 -6.11 -19.99 1.70
N LEU A 89 -6.38 -20.16 0.39
CA LEU A 89 -7.52 -20.92 -0.13
C LEU A 89 -7.10 -22.20 -0.85
N GLY A 90 -5.81 -22.37 -1.16
CA GLY A 90 -5.22 -23.55 -1.77
C GLY A 90 -4.63 -24.53 -0.75
N LYS A 91 -5.50 -25.36 -0.14
CA LYS A 91 -5.26 -26.72 0.37
C LYS A 91 -6.58 -27.26 0.94
N GLU A 92 -7.51 -27.56 0.03
CA GLU A 92 -8.52 -28.62 0.23
C GLU A 92 -8.22 -29.75 -0.75
#